data_AF-A0A2S2NT48-F1
#
_entry.id   AF-A0A2S2NT48-F1
#
_cell.length_a   1.000
_cell.length_b   1.000
_cell.length_c   1.000
_cell.angle_alpha   90.00
_cell.angle_beta   90.00
_cell.angle_gamma   90.00
#
_symmetry.space_group_name_H-M   'P 1'
#
loop_
_entity.id
_entity.type
_entity.pdbx_description
1 polymer ?
#
loop_
_entity_poly.entity_id
_entity_poly.type
_entity_poly.pdbx_seq_one_letter_code
_entity_poly.pdbx_strand_id
1 'polypeptide(L)'
;KAIYFVKIAKVVVPKDNPSSVLIIGDMASKPIEQLATIVDDIFVPLLANPENHKNWATVVSLDVKEHVHSLKSTVYQVKGQINGQTILPMPVGVERLDTIEKIVKESDGKIVDLHFKSAVEGVIIKWATQITEVLSADSVSAFKSNQHLTPWAEVAFWNNRVQN
;
A
#
# COMPACT_ATOMS: atom_id res chain seq x y z
N LYS A 1 21.86 -6.63 3.57
CA LYS A 1 21.11 -7.46 4.54
C LYS A 1 21.45 -6.95 5.92
N ALA A 2 20.45 -6.73 6.76
CA ALA A 2 20.64 -6.33 8.15
C ALA A 2 19.88 -7.31 9.06
N ILE A 3 20.31 -7.42 10.31
CA ILE A 3 19.62 -8.22 11.34
C ILE A 3 19.18 -7.24 12.42
N TYR A 4 17.95 -7.39 12.90
CA TYR A 4 17.42 -6.57 13.97
C TYR A 4 17.01 -7.42 15.17
N PHE A 5 17.07 -6.80 16.33
CA PHE A 5 16.69 -7.38 17.61
C PHE A 5 15.73 -6.40 18.31
N VAL A 6 14.47 -6.81 18.48
CA VAL A 6 13.46 -5.99 19.15
C VAL A 6 13.15 -6.61 20.51
N LYS A 7 13.27 -5.82 21.55
CA LYS A 7 13.01 -6.26 22.92
C LYS A 7 11.52 -6.17 23.24
N ILE A 8 10.90 -7.28 23.61
CA ILE A 8 9.44 -7.33 23.88
C ILE A 8 9.06 -6.83 25.28
N ALA A 9 9.99 -6.83 26.23
CA ALA A 9 9.73 -6.43 27.61
C ALA A 9 10.90 -5.65 28.21
N LYS A 10 10.63 -4.74 29.16
CA LYS A 10 11.64 -3.91 29.83
C LYS A 10 12.42 -4.67 30.92
N VAL A 11 12.97 -5.84 30.59
CA VAL A 11 13.71 -6.73 31.51
C VAL A 11 15.13 -6.98 31.03
N VAL A 12 16.08 -7.35 31.89
CA VAL A 12 17.44 -7.70 31.43
C VAL A 12 17.36 -8.94 30.51
N VAL A 13 18.12 -8.95 29.42
CA VAL A 13 18.14 -10.12 28.51
C VAL A 13 18.84 -11.27 29.24
N PRO A 14 18.13 -12.39 29.52
CA PRO A 14 18.71 -13.53 30.20
C PRO A 14 19.76 -14.18 29.29
N LYS A 15 20.90 -14.58 29.88
CA LYS A 15 22.00 -15.21 29.14
C LYS A 15 21.63 -16.61 28.63
N ASP A 16 20.75 -17.29 29.35
CA ASP A 16 20.43 -18.69 29.13
C ASP A 16 19.36 -18.87 28.03
N ASN A 17 18.45 -17.90 27.89
CA ASN A 17 17.38 -17.94 26.88
C ASN A 17 17.01 -16.53 26.35
N PRO A 18 17.90 -15.87 25.58
CA PRO A 18 17.66 -14.52 25.08
C PRO A 18 16.44 -14.41 24.15
N SER A 19 16.08 -15.50 23.45
CA SER A 19 14.93 -15.58 22.54
C SER A 19 13.58 -15.42 23.25
N SER A 20 13.51 -15.64 24.56
CA SER A 20 12.28 -15.44 25.35
C SER A 20 11.87 -13.97 25.47
N VAL A 21 12.79 -13.02 25.27
CA VAL A 21 12.55 -11.57 25.43
C VAL A 21 12.99 -10.74 24.23
N LEU A 22 13.42 -11.38 23.15
CA LEU A 22 13.87 -10.76 21.91
C LEU A 22 13.13 -11.35 20.71
N ILE A 23 12.59 -10.48 19.87
CA ILE A 23 12.24 -10.79 18.49
C ILE A 23 13.49 -10.58 17.66
N ILE A 24 13.95 -11.65 17.01
CA ILE A 24 15.10 -11.66 16.12
C ILE A 24 14.56 -11.76 14.69
N GLY A 25 14.98 -10.86 13.82
CA GLY A 25 14.54 -10.88 12.42
C GLY A 25 15.59 -10.36 11.47
N ASP A 26 15.44 -10.72 10.20
CA ASP A 26 16.27 -10.24 9.10
C ASP A 26 15.55 -9.19 8.26
N MET A 27 16.34 -8.29 7.69
CA MET A 27 15.90 -7.24 6.78
C MET A 27 16.61 -7.39 5.43
N ALA A 28 15.80 -7.47 4.37
CA ALA A 28 16.24 -7.55 2.99
C ALA A 28 17.03 -6.29 2.59
N SER A 29 17.76 -6.37 1.47
CA SER A 29 18.44 -5.21 0.89
C SER A 29 17.48 -4.13 0.41
N LYS A 30 16.23 -4.52 0.09
CA LYS A 30 15.18 -3.64 -0.39
C LYS A 30 14.00 -3.66 0.60
N PRO A 31 14.03 -2.80 1.64
CA PRO A 31 13.07 -2.87 2.75
C PRO A 31 11.63 -2.58 2.30
N ILE A 32 11.43 -1.71 1.31
CA ILE A 32 10.08 -1.39 0.81
C ILE A 32 9.49 -2.55 -0.03
N GLU A 33 10.31 -3.26 -0.79
CA GLU A 33 9.87 -4.47 -1.48
C GLU A 33 9.49 -5.55 -0.47
N GLN A 34 10.33 -5.76 0.56
CA GLN A 34 10.02 -6.69 1.65
C GLN A 34 8.72 -6.32 2.38
N LEU A 35 8.51 -5.03 2.67
CA LEU A 35 7.28 -4.56 3.31
C LEU A 35 6.05 -4.85 2.44
N ALA A 36 6.12 -4.59 1.13
CA ALA A 36 5.03 -4.89 0.21
C ALA A 36 4.67 -6.39 0.21
N THR A 37 5.68 -7.26 0.18
CA THR A 37 5.50 -8.72 0.27
C THR A 37 4.90 -9.13 1.61
N ILE A 38 5.39 -8.60 2.74
CA ILE A 38 4.83 -8.90 4.08
C ILE A 38 3.36 -8.47 4.17
N VAL A 39 3.03 -7.29 3.63
CA VAL A 39 1.64 -6.80 3.63
C VAL A 39 0.73 -7.76 2.86
N ASP A 40 1.14 -8.21 1.67
CA ASP A 40 0.31 -9.09 0.83
C ASP A 40 0.23 -10.52 1.32
N ASP A 41 1.36 -11.10 1.74
CA ASP A 41 1.44 -12.53 2.03
C ASP A 41 1.09 -12.84 3.49
N ILE A 42 1.22 -11.85 4.38
CA ILE A 42 1.03 -12.05 5.83
C ILE A 42 -0.10 -11.18 6.35
N PHE A 43 -0.01 -9.85 6.25
CA PHE A 43 -0.97 -8.98 6.94
C PHE A 43 -2.36 -9.02 6.32
N VAL A 44 -2.48 -9.02 4.99
CA VAL A 44 -3.79 -9.10 4.32
C VAL A 44 -4.50 -10.42 4.66
N PRO A 45 -3.91 -11.62 4.49
CA PRO A 45 -4.56 -12.87 4.88
C PRO A 45 -4.84 -12.97 6.38
N LEU A 46 -3.97 -12.41 7.23
CA LEU A 46 -4.14 -12.49 8.68
C LEU A 46 -5.27 -11.59 9.18
N LEU A 47 -5.37 -10.36 8.65
CA LEU A 47 -6.28 -9.32 9.15
C LEU A 47 -7.55 -9.14 8.32
N ALA A 48 -7.63 -9.68 7.10
CA ALA A 48 -8.84 -9.60 6.27
C ALA A 48 -9.61 -10.92 6.20
N ASN A 49 -9.09 -12.02 6.76
CA ASN A 49 -9.74 -13.33 6.73
C ASN A 49 -10.94 -13.37 7.71
N PRO A 50 -12.18 -13.59 7.20
CA PRO A 50 -13.37 -13.68 8.05
C PRO A 50 -13.30 -14.77 9.12
N GLU A 51 -12.58 -15.87 8.87
CA GLU A 51 -12.42 -16.96 9.84
C GLU A 51 -11.65 -16.52 11.10
N ASN A 52 -10.81 -15.50 10.98
CA ASN A 52 -10.07 -14.92 12.11
C ASN A 52 -10.93 -13.92 12.91
N HIS A 53 -12.11 -13.55 12.41
CA HIS A 53 -12.98 -12.52 12.99
C HIS A 53 -14.21 -13.10 13.73
N LYS A 54 -14.25 -14.40 14.03
CA LYS A 54 -15.42 -15.06 14.63
C LYS A 54 -15.93 -14.40 15.92
N ASN A 55 -15.04 -13.78 16.69
CA ASN A 55 -15.35 -13.11 17.94
C ASN A 55 -15.42 -11.58 17.82
N TRP A 56 -15.31 -11.03 16.61
CA TRP A 56 -15.29 -9.59 16.37
C TRP A 56 -16.69 -9.11 16.04
N ALA A 57 -17.03 -7.90 16.51
CA ALA A 57 -18.22 -7.22 16.00
C ALA A 57 -18.03 -6.92 14.50
N THR A 58 -19.11 -7.04 13.72
CA THR A 58 -19.09 -6.85 12.26
C THR A 58 -18.45 -5.51 11.87
N VAL A 59 -18.76 -4.44 12.61
CA VAL A 59 -18.21 -3.10 12.37
C VAL A 59 -16.68 -3.08 12.50
N VAL A 60 -16.13 -3.76 13.51
CA VAL A 60 -14.67 -3.84 13.73
C VAL A 60 -14.01 -4.65 12.61
N SER A 61 -14.63 -5.75 12.19
CA SER A 61 -14.08 -6.58 11.10
C SER A 61 -14.04 -5.84 9.76
N LEU A 62 -15.05 -5.01 9.48
CA LEU A 62 -15.10 -4.17 8.29
C LEU A 62 -14.04 -3.07 8.36
N ASP A 63 -13.95 -2.39 9.50
CA ASP A 63 -13.01 -1.29 9.72
C ASP A 63 -11.54 -1.76 9.58
N VAL A 64 -11.18 -2.89 10.20
CA VAL A 64 -9.83 -3.47 10.07
C VAL A 64 -9.54 -3.87 8.63
N LYS A 65 -10.52 -4.47 7.93
CA LYS A 65 -10.36 -4.84 6.52
C LYS A 65 -10.07 -3.60 5.66
N GLU A 66 -10.80 -2.50 5.85
CA GLU A 66 -10.58 -1.25 5.13
C GLU A 66 -9.19 -0.67 5.39
N HIS A 67 -8.76 -0.61 6.65
CA HIS A 67 -7.43 -0.10 7.03
C HIS A 67 -6.29 -0.93 6.43
N VAL A 68 -6.44 -2.25 6.36
CA VAL A 68 -5.44 -3.15 5.78
C VAL A 68 -5.34 -2.97 4.27
N HIS A 69 -6.47 -2.81 3.58
CA HIS A 69 -6.47 -2.46 2.16
C HIS A 69 -5.85 -1.07 1.92
N SER A 70 -6.14 -0.10 2.79
CA SER A 70 -5.53 1.23 2.71
C SER A 70 -4.01 1.16 2.89
N LEU A 71 -3.52 0.41 3.88
CA LEU A 71 -2.09 0.16 4.10
C LEU A 71 -1.44 -0.45 2.86
N LYS A 72 -2.06 -1.48 2.27
CA LYS A 72 -1.60 -2.08 1.01
C LYS A 72 -1.47 -1.04 -0.09
N SER A 73 -2.52 -0.25 -0.33
CA SER A 73 -2.48 0.81 -1.35
C SER A 73 -1.32 1.79 -1.12
N THR A 74 -1.12 2.25 0.12
CA THR A 74 -0.03 3.18 0.45
C THR A 74 1.35 2.57 0.24
N VAL A 75 1.58 1.33 0.68
CA VAL A 75 2.87 0.65 0.50
C VAL A 75 3.19 0.47 -0.99
N TYR A 76 2.19 0.13 -1.80
CA TYR A 76 2.35 0.02 -3.25
C TYR A 76 2.64 1.37 -3.91
N GLN A 77 1.98 2.45 -3.51
CA GLN A 77 2.29 3.79 -4.01
C GLN A 77 3.73 4.20 -3.69
N VAL A 78 4.18 3.99 -2.45
CA VAL A 78 5.55 4.29 -2.04
C VAL A 78 6.57 3.43 -2.80
N LYS A 79 6.28 2.14 -2.99
CA LYS A 79 7.10 1.24 -3.83
C LYS A 79 7.21 1.77 -5.26
N GLY A 80 6.10 2.21 -5.85
CA GLY A 80 6.06 2.86 -7.16
C GLY A 80 6.95 4.09 -7.19
N GLN A 81 6.74 5.05 -6.27
CA GLN A 81 7.50 6.30 -6.21
C GLN A 81 9.01 6.08 -6.11
N ILE A 82 9.46 5.12 -5.29
CA ILE A 82 10.88 4.79 -5.15
C ILE A 82 11.46 4.20 -6.44
N ASN A 83 10.66 3.42 -7.17
CA ASN A 83 11.06 2.84 -8.46
C ASN A 83 10.84 3.81 -9.63
N GLY A 84 10.38 5.04 -9.38
CA GLY A 84 10.04 6.00 -10.42
C GLY A 84 8.82 5.60 -11.25
N GLN A 85 7.93 4.78 -10.71
CA GLN A 85 6.71 4.28 -11.36
C GLN A 85 5.46 4.83 -10.69
N THR A 86 4.49 5.24 -11.49
CA THR A 86 3.19 5.69 -10.99
C THR A 86 2.25 4.49 -10.89
N ILE A 87 1.89 4.11 -9.66
CA ILE A 87 0.98 2.98 -9.41
C ILE A 87 -0.40 3.50 -9.03
N LEU A 88 -1.38 3.19 -9.87
CA LEU A 88 -2.79 3.49 -9.64
C LEU A 88 -3.41 2.42 -8.72
N PRO A 89 -3.77 2.74 -7.47
CA PRO A 89 -4.33 1.76 -6.56
C PRO A 89 -5.77 1.42 -6.95
N MET A 90 -6.17 0.15 -6.81
CA MET A 90 -7.57 -0.25 -7.02
C MET A 90 -8.46 0.15 -5.82
N PRO A 91 -9.77 0.39 -6.04
CA PRO A 91 -10.72 0.67 -4.97
C PRO A 91 -10.90 -0.52 -4.03
N VAL A 92 -11.10 -0.22 -2.75
CA VAL A 92 -11.40 -1.23 -1.72
C VAL A 92 -12.69 -1.95 -2.08
N GLY A 93 -12.70 -3.28 -2.00
CA GLY A 93 -13.87 -4.07 -2.34
C GLY A 93 -14.00 -4.39 -3.82
N VAL A 94 -13.01 -4.06 -4.66
CA VAL A 94 -12.98 -4.46 -6.08
C VAL A 94 -13.07 -5.97 -6.25
N GLU A 95 -12.64 -6.75 -5.26
CA GLU A 95 -12.76 -8.21 -5.25
C GLU A 95 -14.23 -8.68 -5.25
N ARG A 96 -15.18 -7.81 -4.91
CA ARG A 96 -16.62 -8.09 -4.93
C ARG A 96 -17.32 -7.59 -6.19
N LEU A 97 -16.59 -7.01 -7.14
CA LEU A 97 -17.14 -6.34 -8.32
C LEU A 97 -18.13 -7.23 -9.07
N ASP A 98 -17.77 -8.51 -9.30
CA ASP A 98 -18.64 -9.47 -10.00
C ASP A 98 -19.99 -9.68 -9.28
N THR A 99 -19.96 -9.70 -7.95
CA THR A 99 -21.17 -9.87 -7.13
C THR A 99 -22.03 -8.60 -7.15
N ILE A 100 -21.39 -7.43 -7.03
CA ILE A 100 -22.07 -6.13 -7.06
C ILE A 100 -22.70 -5.91 -8.43
N GLU A 101 -21.98 -6.21 -9.52
CA GLU A 101 -22.48 -6.08 -10.89
C GLU A 101 -23.72 -6.95 -11.11
N LYS A 102 -23.71 -8.19 -10.62
CA LYS A 102 -24.87 -9.09 -10.70
C LYS A 102 -26.09 -8.52 -9.97
N ILE A 103 -25.92 -8.03 -8.75
CA ILE A 103 -27.01 -7.43 -7.95
C ILE A 103 -27.60 -6.21 -8.66
N VAL A 104 -26.74 -5.34 -9.22
CA VAL A 104 -27.19 -4.15 -9.96
C VAL A 104 -27.98 -4.54 -11.20
N LYS A 105 -27.53 -5.55 -11.95
CA LYS A 105 -28.24 -6.06 -13.14
C LYS A 105 -29.58 -6.69 -12.79
N GLU A 106 -29.63 -7.55 -11.78
CA GLU A 106 -30.84 -8.25 -11.36
C GLU A 106 -31.89 -7.30 -10.75
N SER A 107 -31.44 -6.21 -10.12
CA SER A 107 -32.32 -5.19 -9.54
C SER A 107 -32.71 -4.07 -10.50
N ASP A 108 -32.28 -4.13 -11.77
CA ASP A 108 -32.46 -3.06 -12.76
C ASP A 108 -31.97 -1.69 -12.24
N GLY A 109 -30.83 -1.70 -11.54
CA GLY A 109 -30.21 -0.50 -10.97
C GLY A 109 -30.85 0.02 -9.68
N LYS A 110 -31.84 -0.67 -9.10
CA LYS A 110 -32.51 -0.22 -7.86
C LYS A 110 -31.67 -0.44 -6.60
N ILE A 111 -30.82 -1.46 -6.59
CA ILE A 111 -29.94 -1.77 -5.46
C ILE A 111 -28.51 -1.41 -5.85
N VAL A 112 -27.96 -0.40 -5.17
CA VAL A 112 -26.59 0.07 -5.38
C VAL A 112 -25.85 0.03 -4.05
N ASP A 113 -24.68 -0.59 -4.05
CA ASP A 113 -23.75 -0.50 -2.93
C ASP A 113 -23.14 0.92 -2.91
N LEU A 114 -23.77 1.80 -2.13
CA LEU A 114 -23.35 3.19 -1.96
C LEU A 114 -21.90 3.30 -1.47
N HIS A 115 -21.47 2.37 -0.61
CA HIS A 115 -20.11 2.38 -0.08
C HIS A 115 -19.09 2.06 -1.17
N PHE A 116 -19.34 1.02 -1.97
CA PHE A 116 -18.49 0.69 -3.10
C PHE A 116 -18.47 1.79 -4.16
N LYS A 117 -19.63 2.39 -4.47
CA LYS A 117 -19.72 3.56 -5.37
C LYS A 117 -18.82 4.70 -4.88
N SER A 118 -18.92 5.09 -3.62
CA SER A 118 -18.10 6.15 -3.04
C SER A 118 -16.61 5.80 -3.03
N ALA A 119 -16.26 4.54 -2.78
CA ALA A 119 -14.87 4.07 -2.87
C ALA A 119 -14.32 4.20 -4.31
N VAL A 120 -15.10 3.83 -5.32
CA VAL A 120 -14.74 3.98 -6.75
C VAL A 120 -14.57 5.45 -7.11
N GLU A 121 -15.52 6.32 -6.75
CA GLU A 121 -15.43 7.76 -7.00
C GLU A 121 -14.17 8.37 -6.37
N GLY A 122 -13.90 8.03 -5.10
CA GLY A 122 -12.71 8.50 -4.40
C GLY A 122 -11.39 8.05 -5.05
N VAL A 123 -11.34 6.83 -5.58
CA VAL A 123 -10.15 6.32 -6.27
C VAL A 123 -9.98 6.94 -7.65
N ILE A 124 -11.05 7.13 -8.42
CA ILE A 124 -10.99 7.80 -9.73
C ILE A 124 -10.48 9.25 -9.58
N ILE A 125 -10.94 9.97 -8.55
CA ILE A 125 -10.43 11.32 -8.25
C ILE A 125 -8.93 11.28 -7.99
N LYS A 126 -8.45 10.33 -7.15
CA LYS A 126 -7.03 10.17 -6.86
C LYS A 126 -6.22 9.82 -8.11
N TRP A 127 -6.73 8.97 -9.00
CA TRP A 127 -6.06 8.66 -10.26
C TRP A 127 -5.94 9.89 -11.15
N ALA A 128 -7.01 10.69 -11.27
CA ALA A 128 -6.97 11.92 -12.04
C ALA A 128 -5.92 12.90 -11.49
N THR A 129 -5.84 13.06 -10.16
CA THR A 129 -4.80 13.87 -9.51
C THR A 129 -3.39 13.32 -9.81
N GLN A 130 -3.15 12.01 -9.62
CA GLN A 130 -1.84 11.40 -9.88
C GLN A 130 -1.41 11.52 -11.34
N ILE A 131 -2.32 11.26 -12.28
CA ILE A 131 -2.03 11.42 -13.72
C ILE A 131 -1.69 12.88 -14.04
N THR A 132 -2.44 13.83 -13.46
CA THR A 132 -2.16 15.26 -13.63
C THR A 132 -0.78 15.63 -13.09
N GLU A 133 -0.40 15.12 -11.91
CA GLU A 133 0.93 15.32 -11.32
C GLU A 133 2.05 14.79 -12.22
N VAL A 134 1.90 13.58 -12.76
CA VAL A 134 2.89 12.97 -13.68
C VAL A 134 2.99 13.76 -14.98
N LEU A 135 1.85 14.16 -15.56
CA LEU A 135 1.82 14.95 -16.78
C LEU A 135 2.47 16.33 -16.57
N SER A 136 2.20 16.97 -15.43
CA SER A 136 2.72 18.30 -15.07
C SER A 136 4.19 18.28 -14.61
N ALA A 137 4.76 17.10 -14.35
CA ALA A 137 6.15 16.98 -13.92
C ALA A 137 7.09 17.50 -15.01
N ASP A 138 7.97 18.42 -14.62
CA ASP A 138 8.91 19.10 -15.49
C ASP A 138 10.34 18.92 -14.96
N SER A 139 11.32 18.74 -15.84
CA SER A 139 12.73 18.57 -15.45
C SER A 139 13.23 19.81 -14.70
N VAL A 140 12.69 20.99 -15.01
CA VAL A 140 12.98 22.27 -14.33
C VAL A 140 12.66 22.22 -12.82
N SER A 141 11.73 21.38 -12.38
CA SER A 141 11.40 21.23 -10.95
C SER A 141 12.58 20.71 -10.11
N ALA A 142 13.46 19.91 -10.70
CA ALA A 142 14.69 19.45 -10.04
C ALA A 142 15.64 20.63 -9.75
N PHE A 143 15.69 21.62 -10.65
CA PHE A 143 16.58 22.79 -10.56
C PHE A 143 16.14 23.78 -9.48
N LYS A 144 14.88 23.73 -9.03
CA LYS A 144 14.39 24.55 -7.91
C LYS A 144 14.97 24.15 -6.55
N SER A 145 15.58 22.95 -6.45
CA SER A 145 16.14 22.42 -5.19
C SER A 145 17.53 22.94 -4.82
N ASN A 146 18.13 23.84 -5.61
CA ASN A 146 19.46 24.42 -5.38
C ASN A 146 20.61 23.39 -5.27
N GLN A 147 20.40 22.14 -5.72
CA GLN A 147 21.44 21.14 -5.85
C GLN A 147 22.25 21.38 -7.14
N HIS A 148 23.56 21.11 -7.08
CA HIS A 148 24.43 21.08 -8.25
C HIS A 148 24.01 19.93 -9.18
N LEU A 149 23.06 20.19 -10.06
CA LEU A 149 22.58 19.22 -11.04
C LEU A 149 23.61 19.07 -12.16
N THR A 150 23.91 17.82 -12.49
CA THR A 150 24.75 17.46 -13.64
C THR A 150 23.85 17.23 -14.86
N PRO A 151 24.38 17.30 -16.09
CA PRO A 151 23.62 16.95 -17.31
C PRO A 151 22.99 15.54 -17.26
N TRP A 152 23.55 14.65 -16.44
CA TRP A 152 23.00 13.32 -16.20
C TRP A 152 21.61 13.36 -15.54
N ALA A 153 21.31 14.37 -14.72
CA ALA A 153 20.01 14.51 -14.08
C ALA A 153 18.86 14.67 -15.10
N GLU A 154 19.11 15.38 -16.21
CA GLU A 154 18.15 15.53 -17.31
C GLU A 154 17.89 14.18 -17.98
N VAL A 155 18.95 13.44 -18.32
CA VAL A 155 18.85 12.10 -18.92
C VAL A 155 18.10 11.15 -18.00
N ALA A 156 18.39 11.17 -16.70
CA ALA A 156 17.70 10.36 -15.71
C ALA A 156 16.20 10.70 -15.61
N PHE A 157 15.85 11.99 -15.63
CA PHE A 157 14.46 12.43 -15.64
C PHE A 157 13.70 11.89 -16.86
N TRP A 158 14.23 12.07 -18.07
CA TRP A 158 13.58 11.60 -19.29
C TRP A 158 13.47 10.07 -19.36
N ASN A 159 14.49 9.34 -18.90
CA ASN A 159 14.43 7.88 -18.79
C ASN A 159 13.33 7.44 -17.83
N ASN A 160 13.24 8.06 -16.65
CA ASN A 160 12.18 7.75 -15.68
C ASN A 160 10.78 8.08 -16.25
N ARG A 161 10.64 9.17 -17.00
CA ARG A 161 9.38 9.56 -17.63
C ARG A 161 8.91 8.54 -18.69
N VAL A 162 9.84 7.95 -19.45
CA VAL A 162 9.53 6.90 -20.44
C VAL A 162 9.18 5.56 -19.78
N GLN A 163 9.73 5.28 -18.59
CA GLN A 163 9.44 4.06 -17.84
C GLN A 163 8.12 4.12 -17.05
N ASN A 164 7.55 5.31 -16.87
CA ASN A 164 6.20 5.50 -16.30
C ASN A 164 5.13 5.18 -17.34
#